data_AF-A0A0R1TX92-F1
#
_entry.id   AF-A0A0R1TX92-F1
#
_cell.length_a   1.000
_cell.length_b   1.000
_cell.length_c   1.000
_cell.angle_alpha   90.00
_cell.angle_beta   90.00
_cell.angle_gamma   90.00
#
_symmetry.space_group_name_H-M   'P 1'
#
loop_
_entity.id
_entity.type
_entity.pdbx_description
1 polymer ?
#
loop_
_entity_poly.entity_id
_entity_poly.type
_entity_poly.pdbx_seq_one_letter_code
_entity_poly.pdbx_strand_id
1 'polypeptide(L)' 'MGVEDATAGVQAIKATGMVAIAVGDKADLIQADVVVPATNRLNYPLLAEAFKRYHK' A
#
# COMPACT_ATOMS: atom_id res chain seq x y z
N MET A 1 -9.07 -0.86 -0.91
CA MET A 1 -7.65 -0.52 -1.07
C MET A 1 -7.47 0.97 -0.84
N GLY A 2 -6.39 1.38 -0.18
CA GLY A 2 -5.99 2.78 -0.02
C GLY A 2 -4.52 2.98 -0.39
N VAL A 3 -4.16 4.22 -0.75
CA VAL A 3 -2.79 4.65 -1.05
C VAL A 3 -2.40 5.75 -0.06
N GLU A 4 -1.23 5.65 0.56
CA GLU A 4 -0.81 6.55 1.65
C GLU A 4 0.71 6.78 1.66
N ASP A 5 1.20 7.89 2.23
CA ASP A 5 2.64 8.18 2.38
C ASP A 5 3.11 8.31 3.85
N ALA A 6 2.21 8.08 4.80
CA ALA A 6 2.46 8.19 6.23
C ALA A 6 2.10 6.91 7.02
N THR A 7 2.89 6.61 8.05
CA THR A 7 2.69 5.42 8.90
C THR A 7 1.30 5.34 9.52
N ALA A 8 0.77 6.46 10.01
CA ALA A 8 -0.54 6.53 10.64
C ALA A 8 -1.68 6.19 9.66
N GLY A 9 -1.64 6.71 8.43
CA GLY A 9 -2.67 6.42 7.44
C GLY A 9 -2.60 4.98 6.93
N VAL A 10 -1.39 4.40 6.78
CA VAL A 10 -1.23 2.98 6.45
C VAL A 10 -1.88 2.12 7.54
N GLN A 11 -1.65 2.42 8.82
CA GLN A 11 -2.30 1.72 9.93
C GLN A 11 -3.82 1.85 9.89
N ALA A 12 -4.34 3.04 9.56
CA ALA A 12 -5.78 3.26 9.41
C ALA A 12 -6.40 2.40 8.28
N ILE A 13 -5.73 2.30 7.12
CA ILE A 13 -6.18 1.44 6.01
C ILE A 13 -6.15 -0.05 6.42
N LYS A 14 -5.09 -0.48 7.12
CA LYS A 14 -4.99 -1.87 7.59
C LYS A 14 -6.08 -2.20 8.61
N ALA A 15 -6.45 -1.26 9.47
CA ALA A 15 -7.49 -1.43 10.48
C ALA A 15 -8.90 -1.66 9.89
N THR A 16 -9.16 -1.22 8.65
CA THR A 16 -10.43 -1.48 7.96
C THR A 16 -10.47 -2.80 7.20
N GLY A 17 -9.39 -3.58 7.25
CA GLY A 17 -9.27 -4.81 6.46
C GLY A 17 -9.13 -4.55 4.97
N MET A 18 -8.64 -3.37 4.57
CA MET A 18 -8.35 -3.03 3.18
C MET A 18 -6.86 -3.23 2.85
N VAL A 19 -6.56 -3.44 1.56
CA VAL A 19 -5.17 -3.39 1.05
C VAL A 19 -4.58 -2.01 1.25
N ALA A 20 -3.41 -1.92 1.89
CA ALA A 20 -2.64 -0.70 2.02
C ALA A 20 -1.44 -0.69 1.06
N ILE A 21 -1.40 0.31 0.18
CA ILE A 21 -0.23 0.56 -0.69
C ILE A 21 0.41 1.86 -0.23
N ALA A 22 1.70 1.83 0.07
CA ALA A 22 2.41 3.00 0.56
C ALA A 22 3.39 3.57 -0.48
N VAL A 23 3.56 4.89 -0.47
CA VAL A 23 4.50 5.60 -1.33
C VAL A 23 5.54 6.29 -0.45
N GLY A 24 6.82 5.94 -0.59
CA GLY A 24 7.90 6.55 0.19
C GLY A 24 9.00 5.56 0.55
N ASP A 25 9.67 5.81 1.68
CA ASP A 25 10.72 4.93 2.18
C ASP A 25 10.11 3.62 2.72
N LYS A 26 10.69 2.49 2.29
CA LYS A 26 10.28 1.17 2.73
C LYS A 26 10.55 0.93 4.21
N ALA A 27 11.60 1.54 4.77
CA ALA A 27 11.92 1.41 6.19
C ALA A 27 10.80 2.02 7.06
N ASP A 28 10.26 3.17 6.66
CA ASP A 28 9.23 3.89 7.41
C ASP A 28 7.83 3.28 7.23
N LEU A 29 7.57 2.67 6.07
CA LEU A 29 6.23 2.22 5.63
C LEU A 29 6.10 0.69 5.57
N ILE A 30 6.96 -0.04 6.29
CA ILE A 30 7.09 -1.50 6.24
C ILE A 30 5.79 -2.27 6.55
N GLN A 31 4.84 -1.63 7.24
CA GLN A 31 3.55 -2.18 7.62
C GLN A 31 2.51 -2.19 6.47
N ALA A 32 2.79 -1.55 5.33
CA ALA A 32 1.94 -1.63 4.14
C ALA A 32 2.07 -2.98 3.43
N ASP A 33 1.03 -3.39 2.70
CA ASP A 33 1.07 -4.63 1.92
C ASP A 33 2.01 -4.51 0.70
N VAL A 34 2.15 -3.29 0.16
CA VAL A 34 3.10 -2.94 -0.90
C VAL A 34 3.66 -1.56 -0.61
N VAL A 35 4.98 -1.38 -0.73
CA VAL A 35 5.63 -0.06 -0.70
C VAL A 35 6.28 0.21 -2.06
N VAL A 36 6.02 1.40 -2.61
CA VAL A 36 6.71 1.90 -3.80
C VAL A 36 7.47 3.19 -3.49
N PRO A 37 8.62 3.45 -4.13
CA PRO A 37 9.44 4.62 -3.78
C PRO A 37 8.85 5.96 -4.23
N ALA A 38 7.92 5.96 -5.20
CA ALA A 38 7.34 7.18 -5.77
C ALA A 38 6.00 6.89 -6.46
N THR A 39 5.17 7.93 -6.62
CA THR A 39 3.83 7.82 -7.23
C THR A 39 3.86 7.36 -8.69
N ASN A 40 4.95 7.61 -9.44
CA ASN A 40 5.12 7.12 -10.81
C ASN A 40 5.25 5.59 -10.92
N ARG A 41 5.41 4.89 -9.79
CA ARG A 41 5.38 3.43 -9.72
C ARG A 41 3.98 2.87 -9.50
N LEU A 42 2.99 3.71 -9.19
CA LEU A 42 1.59 3.32 -9.09
C LEU A 42 1.04 3.11 -10.50
N ASN A 43 0.94 1.84 -10.91
CA ASN A 43 0.38 1.46 -12.20
C ASN A 43 -0.66 0.35 -12.02
N TYR A 44 -1.56 0.23 -13.01
CA TYR A 44 -2.66 -0.73 -12.94
C TYR A 44 -2.21 -2.18 -12.68
N PRO A 45 -1.17 -2.74 -13.34
CA PRO A 45 -0.69 -4.08 -13.03
C PRO A 45 -0.31 -4.28 -11.56
N LEU A 46 0.39 -3.32 -10.97
CA LEU A 46 0.79 -3.37 -9.55
C LEU A 46 -0.42 -3.34 -8.62
N LEU A 47 -1.39 -2.45 -8.88
CA LEU A 47 -2.61 -2.34 -8.06
C LEU A 47 -3.47 -3.61 -8.17
N ALA A 48 -3.64 -4.13 -9.38
CA ALA A 48 -4.42 -5.34 -9.62
C ALA A 48 -3.83 -6.56 -8.92
N GLU A 49 -2.50 -6.73 -8.98
CA GLU A 49 -1.83 -7.83 -8.31
C GLU A 49 -1.90 -7.71 -6.78
N ALA A 50 -1.71 -6.50 -6.22
CA ALA A 50 -1.87 -6.26 -4.79
C ALA A 50 -3.28 -6.59 -4.30
N PHE A 51 -4.31 -6.17 -5.05
CA PHE A 51 -5.70 -6.47 -4.74
C PHE A 51 -5.98 -7.97 -4.79
N LYS A 52 -5.50 -8.66 -5.83
CA LYS A 52 -5.69 -10.10 -6.03
C LYS A 52 -5.04 -10.93 -4.93
N ARG A 53 -3.82 -10.57 -4.49
CA ARG A 53 -3.12 -11.29 -3.41
C ARG A 53 -3.85 -11.21 -2.08
N TYR A 54 -4.49 -10.07 -1.80
CA TYR A 54 -5.17 -9.83 -0.53
C TYR A 54 -6.51 -10.56 -0.39
N HIS A 55 -7.21 -10.81 -1.50
CA HIS A 55 -8.54 -11.45 -1.53
C HIS A 55 -8.48 -12.95 -1.87
N LYS A 56 -7.30 -13.57 -1.76
CA LYS A 56 -7.12 -15.02 -1.86
C LYS A 56 -7.02 -15.62 -0.48
#